data_AF-A0AAV8A7E5-F1
#
_entry.id   AF-A0AAV8A7E5-F1
#
_cell.length_a   1.000
_cell.length_b   1.000
_cell.length_c   1.000
_cell.angle_alpha   90.00
_cell.angle_beta   90.00
_cell.angle_gamma   90.00
#
_symmetry.space_group_name_H-M   'P 1'
#
loop_
_entity.id
_entity.type
_entity.pdbx_description
1 polymer ?
#
loop_
_entity_poly.entity_id
_entity_poly.type
_entity_poly.pdbx_seq_one_letter_code
_entity_poly.pdbx_strand_id
1 'polypeptide(L)'
;MASNKKVLICEKKVIDQFGPTFQDLIKMYKTPNAICGYLSPSLALHISENLIPNEEGIVSKEQLGHELELLKKQNTLLNSTEDVMDFIQFDRSAYIEKYSSEFELPIDKRKYLRDWVANYEIGDYLFKYKKNTDIFFVRQPELDFKWFKNEEKRRSEIEKEYYQFPFYFEKLPRSNYNISDSVIDNNMGSRNDQQTTKKKIDQEIENNLKTIHEKQFITEEEWIYLQLYGRENLLDKTYILDLQGHFVVFRFLKVQSSKKKKKKLRRHAMIFNSFHNCKYTRRKVFKLLSLMAIKGNW
;
A
#
# COMPACT_ATOMS: atom_id res chain seq x y z
N MET A 1 -12.73 11.91 -34.89
CA MET A 1 -11.69 10.86 -34.94
C MET A 1 -10.85 10.96 -33.68
N ALA A 2 -10.93 9.99 -32.77
CA ALA A 2 -10.11 9.98 -31.56
C ALA A 2 -8.63 9.75 -31.95
N SER A 3 -7.75 10.69 -31.62
CA SER A 3 -6.32 10.52 -31.88
C SER A 3 -5.80 9.35 -31.03
N ASN A 4 -5.18 8.35 -31.67
CA ASN A 4 -4.47 7.26 -30.99
C ASN A 4 -3.24 7.80 -30.25
N LYS A 5 -3.43 8.40 -29.07
CA LYS A 5 -2.33 8.83 -28.21
C LYS A 5 -1.67 7.60 -27.61
N LYS A 6 -0.36 7.45 -27.86
CA LYS A 6 0.48 6.41 -27.26
C LYS A 6 0.91 6.90 -25.88
N VAL A 7 0.59 6.15 -24.83
CA VAL A 7 1.19 6.36 -23.50
C VAL A 7 2.44 5.51 -23.38
N LEU A 8 3.52 6.15 -22.96
CA LEU A 8 4.76 5.47 -22.62
C LEU A 8 4.71 5.07 -21.14
N ILE A 9 4.87 3.77 -20.88
CA ILE A 9 5.02 3.21 -19.54
C ILE A 9 6.49 2.90 -19.32
N CYS A 10 7.06 3.37 -18.22
CA CYS A 10 8.44 3.10 -17.86
C CYS A 10 8.50 2.34 -16.53
N GLU A 11 8.97 1.10 -16.59
CA GLU A 11 9.31 0.30 -15.41
C GLU A 11 10.73 0.64 -14.94
N LYS A 12 10.90 0.87 -13.63
CA LYS A 12 12.20 1.11 -13.00
C LYS A 12 12.35 0.18 -11.81
N LYS A 13 13.37 -0.67 -11.86
CA LYS A 13 13.86 -1.44 -10.71
C LYS A 13 14.64 -0.51 -9.82
N VAL A 14 14.17 -0.31 -8.59
CA VAL A 14 14.76 0.67 -7.67
C VAL A 14 15.45 0.02 -6.48
N ILE A 15 14.96 -1.12 -5.99
CA ILE A 15 15.48 -1.76 -4.77
C ILE A 15 15.60 -3.27 -4.99
N ASP A 16 16.68 -3.83 -4.46
CA ASP A 16 16.89 -5.26 -4.32
C ASP A 16 16.55 -5.71 -2.89
N GLN A 17 15.41 -6.37 -2.73
CA GLN A 17 14.94 -6.86 -1.43
C GLN A 17 15.78 -8.02 -0.88
N PHE A 18 16.60 -8.67 -1.72
CA PHE A 18 17.47 -9.78 -1.33
C PHE A 18 18.90 -9.32 -1.02
N GLY A 19 19.17 -8.02 -1.15
CA GLY A 19 20.45 -7.42 -0.83
C GLY A 19 20.82 -7.55 0.65
N PRO A 20 22.11 -7.36 0.98
CA PRO A 20 22.61 -7.47 2.36
C PRO A 20 21.99 -6.43 3.31
N THR A 21 21.54 -5.27 2.79
CA THR A 21 21.02 -4.16 3.60
C THR A 21 19.87 -4.53 4.52
N PHE A 22 19.02 -5.49 4.15
CA PHE A 22 17.85 -5.87 4.95
C PHE A 22 18.05 -7.13 5.79
N GLN A 23 19.23 -7.78 5.73
CA GLN A 23 19.45 -9.06 6.39
C GLN A 23 19.34 -8.98 7.91
N ASP A 24 19.82 -7.88 8.50
CA ASP A 24 19.72 -7.65 9.94
C ASP A 24 18.26 -7.49 10.37
N LEU A 25 17.44 -6.75 9.61
CA LEU A 25 16.00 -6.63 9.86
C LEU A 25 15.28 -7.98 9.69
N ILE A 26 15.55 -8.72 8.61
CA ILE A 26 14.97 -10.06 8.38
C ILE A 26 15.26 -10.98 9.56
N LYS A 27 16.50 -10.95 10.09
CA LYS A 27 16.89 -11.73 11.25
C LYS A 27 16.22 -11.25 12.54
N MET A 28 16.19 -9.93 12.76
CA MET A 28 15.58 -9.30 13.94
C MET A 28 14.10 -9.63 14.05
N TYR A 29 13.34 -9.40 12.97
CA TYR A 29 11.90 -9.63 12.90
C TYR A 29 11.54 -11.06 12.49
N LYS A 30 12.52 -11.96 12.29
CA LYS A 30 12.30 -13.39 11.97
C LYS A 30 11.37 -13.63 10.78
N THR A 31 11.44 -12.78 9.76
CA THR A 31 10.59 -12.85 8.56
C THR A 31 11.18 -13.81 7.53
N PRO A 32 10.46 -14.11 6.44
CA PRO A 32 11.05 -14.70 5.25
C PRO A 32 12.03 -13.74 4.57
N ASN A 33 12.89 -14.28 3.70
CA ASN A 33 13.86 -13.48 2.94
C ASN A 33 13.18 -12.57 1.90
N ALA A 34 12.00 -12.96 1.41
CA ALA A 34 11.20 -12.12 0.54
C ALA A 34 10.38 -11.14 1.39
N ILE A 35 10.79 -9.87 1.41
CA ILE A 35 10.23 -8.80 2.24
C ILE A 35 9.45 -7.75 1.45
N CYS A 36 9.05 -8.04 0.22
CA CYS A 36 8.35 -7.11 -0.66
C CYS A 36 7.05 -6.56 -0.06
N GLY A 37 6.37 -7.30 0.82
CA GLY A 37 5.20 -6.81 1.54
C GLY A 37 5.52 -5.71 2.56
N TYR A 38 6.72 -5.69 3.13
CA TYR A 38 7.20 -4.62 4.01
C TYR A 38 7.74 -3.42 3.22
N LEU A 39 8.46 -3.70 2.13
CA LEU A 39 9.06 -2.66 1.27
C LEU A 39 8.02 -1.89 0.45
N SER A 40 6.90 -2.51 0.08
CA SER A 40 5.89 -1.86 -0.77
C SER A 40 5.19 -0.66 -0.11
N PRO A 41 4.67 -0.74 1.13
CA PRO A 41 4.15 0.45 1.80
C PRO A 41 5.25 1.48 2.07
N SER A 42 6.47 1.05 2.44
CA SER A 42 7.63 1.94 2.64
C SER A 42 7.96 2.75 1.40
N LEU A 43 8.03 2.08 0.24
CA LEU A 43 8.31 2.71 -1.04
C LEU A 43 7.18 3.67 -1.43
N ALA A 44 5.93 3.27 -1.23
CA ALA A 44 4.79 4.10 -1.57
C ALA A 44 4.70 5.38 -0.74
N LEU A 45 4.98 5.29 0.56
CA LEU A 45 5.07 6.43 1.46
C LEU A 45 6.22 7.34 1.06
N HIS A 46 7.43 6.80 0.88
CA HIS A 46 8.60 7.57 0.45
C HIS A 46 8.31 8.33 -0.84
N ILE A 47 7.76 7.64 -1.82
CA ILE A 47 7.36 8.26 -3.08
C ILE A 47 6.35 9.36 -2.79
N SER A 48 5.24 9.08 -2.09
CA SER A 48 4.17 10.04 -1.76
C SER A 48 4.73 11.34 -1.21
N GLU A 49 5.62 11.21 -0.23
CA GLU A 49 6.22 12.31 0.54
C GLU A 49 7.29 13.09 -0.23
N ASN A 50 8.09 12.45 -1.10
CA ASN A 50 9.24 13.10 -1.74
C ASN A 50 9.01 13.50 -3.21
N LEU A 51 8.15 12.79 -3.95
CA LEU A 51 7.80 13.14 -5.33
C LEU A 51 6.65 14.15 -5.42
N ILE A 52 6.72 15.22 -4.63
CA ILE A 52 5.69 16.25 -4.53
C ILE A 52 5.52 16.97 -5.89
N PRO A 53 4.36 16.85 -6.55
CA PRO A 53 4.12 17.61 -7.77
C PRO A 53 3.87 19.09 -7.45
N ASN A 54 4.18 19.97 -8.41
CA ASN A 54 3.84 21.39 -8.32
C ASN A 54 2.31 21.63 -8.33
N GLU A 55 1.88 22.90 -8.28
CA GLU A 55 0.45 23.27 -8.30
C GLU A 55 -0.34 22.76 -9.51
N GLU A 56 0.35 22.38 -10.60
CA GLU A 56 -0.24 21.81 -11.80
C GLU A 56 -0.30 20.27 -11.77
N GLY A 57 0.18 19.62 -10.70
CA GLY A 57 0.25 18.17 -10.60
C GLY A 57 1.41 17.58 -11.40
N ILE A 58 2.47 18.36 -11.65
CA ILE A 58 3.63 17.98 -12.47
C ILE A 58 4.87 17.81 -11.60
N VAL A 59 5.61 16.71 -11.80
CA VAL A 59 6.93 16.47 -11.22
C VAL A 59 8.01 16.81 -12.24
N SER A 60 9.09 17.49 -11.81
CA SER A 60 10.20 17.82 -12.69
C SER A 60 11.04 16.58 -13.03
N LYS A 61 11.74 16.61 -14.17
CA LYS A 61 12.63 15.50 -14.54
C LYS A 61 13.79 15.36 -13.55
N GLU A 62 14.25 16.48 -13.05
CA GLU A 62 15.34 16.61 -12.10
C GLU A 62 14.95 15.98 -10.76
N GLN A 63 13.75 16.29 -10.25
CA GLN A 63 13.21 15.69 -9.03
C GLN A 63 13.02 14.18 -9.19
N LEU A 64 12.42 13.73 -10.30
CA LEU A 64 12.26 12.29 -10.55
C LEU A 64 13.61 11.58 -10.68
N GLY A 65 14.57 12.16 -11.39
CA GLY A 65 15.92 11.62 -11.51
C GLY A 65 16.60 11.49 -10.16
N HIS A 66 16.52 12.55 -9.34
CA HIS A 66 17.08 12.57 -8.00
C HIS A 66 16.50 11.45 -7.12
N GLU A 67 15.18 11.33 -7.05
CA GLU A 67 14.52 10.29 -6.24
C GLU A 67 14.83 8.88 -6.73
N LEU A 68 14.93 8.66 -8.04
CA LEU A 68 15.33 7.36 -8.58
C LEU A 68 16.77 6.99 -8.19
N GLU A 69 17.69 7.95 -8.17
CA GLU A 69 19.06 7.69 -7.70
C GLU A 69 19.15 7.49 -6.19
N LEU A 70 18.31 8.16 -5.40
CA LEU A 70 18.20 7.90 -3.96
C LEU A 70 17.66 6.49 -3.70
N LEU A 71 16.58 6.09 -4.35
CA LEU A 71 15.97 4.77 -4.12
C LEU A 71 16.89 3.60 -4.51
N LYS A 72 17.85 3.80 -5.42
CA LYS A 72 18.89 2.82 -5.72
C LYS A 72 19.84 2.56 -4.55
N LYS A 73 19.98 3.52 -3.62
CA LYS A 73 20.73 3.32 -2.39
C LYS A 73 19.86 2.48 -1.46
N GLN A 74 20.27 1.23 -1.21
CA GLN A 74 19.45 0.26 -0.47
C GLN A 74 19.02 0.75 0.93
N ASN A 75 19.82 1.64 1.54
CA ASN A 75 19.54 2.19 2.86
C ASN A 75 18.43 3.26 2.88
N THR A 76 18.00 3.80 1.73
CA THR A 76 17.00 4.88 1.66
C THR A 76 15.67 4.49 2.31
N LEU A 77 15.26 3.22 2.20
CA LEU A 77 14.02 2.73 2.81
C LEU A 77 14.25 1.92 4.09
N LEU A 78 15.46 1.88 4.65
CA LEU A 78 15.77 0.97 5.75
C LEU A 78 14.87 1.24 6.97
N ASN A 79 14.86 2.48 7.44
CA ASN A 79 14.09 2.88 8.63
C ASN A 79 12.58 2.73 8.40
N SER A 80 12.07 3.16 7.23
CA SER A 80 10.63 3.02 6.95
C SER A 80 10.21 1.56 6.78
N THR A 81 11.11 0.68 6.32
CA THR A 81 10.87 -0.76 6.26
C THR A 81 10.85 -1.38 7.65
N GLU A 82 11.76 -0.94 8.53
CA GLU A 82 11.76 -1.33 9.94
C GLU A 82 10.44 -0.94 10.63
N ASP A 83 9.95 0.28 10.42
CA ASP A 83 8.66 0.73 10.96
C ASP A 83 7.49 -0.19 10.52
N VAL A 84 7.47 -0.61 9.24
CA VAL A 84 6.45 -1.54 8.73
C VAL A 84 6.60 -2.93 9.36
N MET A 85 7.83 -3.42 9.50
CA MET A 85 8.10 -4.74 10.09
C MET A 85 7.69 -4.78 11.56
N ASP A 86 7.98 -3.73 12.32
CA ASP A 86 7.59 -3.59 13.72
C ASP A 86 6.07 -3.57 13.86
N PHE A 87 5.40 -2.73 13.07
CA PHE A 87 3.93 -2.65 13.08
C PHE A 87 3.28 -4.01 12.81
N ILE A 88 3.70 -4.70 11.75
CA ILE A 88 3.10 -5.99 11.38
C ILE A 88 3.39 -7.05 12.44
N GLN A 89 4.62 -7.10 12.99
CA GLN A 89 4.93 -8.06 14.04
C GLN A 89 4.20 -7.79 15.34
N PHE A 90 3.97 -6.52 15.67
CA PHE A 90 3.12 -6.12 16.77
C PHE A 90 1.68 -6.61 16.56
N ASP A 91 1.08 -6.32 15.40
CA ASP A 91 -0.32 -6.68 15.09
C ASP A 91 -0.52 -8.21 15.10
N ARG A 92 0.41 -8.98 14.49
CA ARG A 92 0.40 -10.45 14.55
C ARG A 92 0.51 -10.99 15.97
N SER A 93 1.39 -10.40 16.78
CA SER A 93 1.57 -10.82 18.17
C SER A 93 0.30 -10.55 18.99
N ALA A 94 -0.33 -9.39 18.78
CA ALA A 94 -1.60 -9.03 19.39
C ALA A 94 -2.74 -9.96 18.95
N TYR A 95 -2.78 -10.35 17.67
CA TYR A 95 -3.74 -11.33 17.16
C TYR A 95 -3.58 -12.69 17.86
N ILE A 96 -2.34 -13.20 18.00
CA ILE A 96 -2.06 -14.45 18.72
C ILE A 96 -2.51 -14.35 20.19
N GLU A 97 -2.27 -13.22 20.86
CA GLU A 97 -2.70 -12.99 22.23
C GLU A 97 -4.23 -13.04 22.35
N LYS A 98 -4.94 -12.33 21.45
CA LYS A 98 -6.39 -12.23 21.44
C LYS A 98 -7.09 -13.55 21.07
N TYR A 99 -6.51 -14.33 20.16
CA TYR A 99 -7.09 -15.55 19.62
C TYR A 99 -6.22 -16.77 19.91
N SER A 100 -5.68 -16.86 21.12
CA SER A 100 -4.71 -17.89 21.50
C SER A 100 -5.18 -19.32 21.28
N SER A 101 -6.50 -19.57 21.33
CA SER A 101 -7.12 -20.87 21.06
C SER A 101 -6.99 -21.32 19.60
N GLU A 102 -6.71 -20.42 18.65
CA GLU A 102 -6.40 -20.77 17.25
C GLU A 102 -4.96 -21.27 17.07
N PHE A 103 -4.12 -21.13 18.10
CA PHE A 103 -2.69 -21.44 18.06
C PHE A 103 -2.32 -22.45 19.16
N GLU A 104 -2.85 -23.67 19.03
CA GLU A 104 -2.68 -24.75 20.01
C GLU A 104 -1.21 -25.10 20.26
N LEU A 105 -0.40 -25.16 19.19
CA LEU A 105 1.00 -25.54 19.29
C LEU A 105 1.92 -24.32 19.17
N PRO A 106 3.03 -24.27 19.93
CA PRO A 106 4.04 -23.21 19.79
C PRO A 106 4.61 -23.06 18.38
N ILE A 107 4.59 -24.14 17.58
CA ILE A 107 5.05 -24.09 16.18
C ILE A 107 4.11 -23.28 15.29
N ASP A 108 2.81 -23.26 15.56
CA ASP A 108 1.83 -22.53 14.75
C ASP A 108 1.97 -21.02 14.95
N LYS A 109 2.21 -20.60 16.21
CA LYS A 109 2.57 -19.21 16.53
C LYS A 109 3.80 -18.76 15.76
N ARG A 110 4.87 -19.58 15.77
CA ARG A 110 6.11 -19.28 15.05
C ARG A 110 5.93 -19.24 13.54
N LYS A 111 5.10 -20.14 12.99
CA LYS A 111 4.79 -20.16 11.54
C LYS A 111 4.07 -18.88 11.12
N TYR A 112 3.02 -18.50 11.84
CA TYR A 112 2.26 -17.29 11.53
C TYR A 112 3.10 -16.00 11.67
N LEU A 113 3.91 -15.87 12.74
CA LEU A 113 4.81 -14.72 12.89
C LEU A 113 5.86 -14.62 11.78
N ARG A 114 6.23 -15.75 11.15
CA ARG A 114 7.18 -15.83 10.04
C ARG A 114 6.49 -15.91 8.68
N ASP A 115 5.18 -15.81 8.59
CA ASP A 115 4.52 -15.93 7.29
C ASP A 115 4.81 -14.72 6.41
N TRP A 116 4.59 -14.85 5.10
CA TRP A 116 4.61 -13.69 4.21
C TRP A 116 3.56 -12.67 4.63
N VAL A 117 3.82 -11.41 4.31
CA VAL A 117 2.87 -10.32 4.58
C VAL A 117 1.67 -10.47 3.65
N ALA A 118 0.49 -10.55 4.24
CA ALA A 118 -0.77 -10.59 3.54
C ALA A 118 -1.20 -9.19 3.08
N ASN A 119 -2.08 -9.15 2.08
CA ASN A 119 -2.57 -7.87 1.54
C ASN A 119 -3.28 -7.02 2.60
N TYR A 120 -4.10 -7.63 3.46
CA TYR A 120 -4.81 -6.89 4.49
C TYR A 120 -3.86 -6.23 5.50
N GLU A 121 -2.67 -6.80 5.76
CA GLU A 121 -1.69 -6.24 6.69
C GLU A 121 -1.05 -4.97 6.12
N ILE A 122 -0.78 -4.96 4.81
CA ILE A 122 -0.30 -3.76 4.10
C ILE A 122 -1.36 -2.67 4.13
N GLY A 123 -2.62 -3.04 3.88
CA GLY A 123 -3.76 -2.14 4.02
C GLY A 123 -3.79 -1.57 5.42
N ASP A 124 -3.90 -2.43 6.44
CA ASP A 124 -3.96 -2.06 7.85
C ASP A 124 -2.82 -1.11 8.25
N TYR A 125 -1.57 -1.35 7.83
CA TYR A 125 -0.45 -0.43 8.05
C TYR A 125 -0.68 0.95 7.43
N LEU A 126 -1.05 0.99 6.14
CA LEU A 126 -1.31 2.25 5.44
C LEU A 126 -2.51 3.00 6.04
N PHE A 127 -3.51 2.29 6.55
CA PHE A 127 -4.69 2.87 7.20
C PHE A 127 -4.43 3.38 8.62
N LYS A 128 -3.75 2.58 9.45
CA LYS A 128 -3.59 2.81 10.88
C LYS A 128 -2.37 3.70 11.19
N TYR A 129 -1.28 3.54 10.46
CA TYR A 129 0.03 4.07 10.87
C TYR A 129 0.38 5.41 10.22
N LYS A 130 -0.11 5.72 9.02
CA LYS A 130 0.19 6.97 8.32
C LYS A 130 -1.05 7.58 7.70
N LYS A 131 -1.38 8.82 8.10
CA LYS A 131 -2.49 9.64 7.54
C LYS A 131 -2.23 10.11 6.09
N ASN A 132 -1.63 9.29 5.24
CA ASN A 132 -1.21 9.70 3.91
C ASN A 132 -2.36 9.54 2.91
N THR A 133 -3.21 10.55 2.78
CA THR A 133 -4.41 10.52 1.91
C THR A 133 -4.13 10.39 0.41
N ASP A 134 -2.85 10.43 0.02
CA ASP A 134 -2.41 10.43 -1.36
C ASP A 134 -2.04 9.02 -1.86
N ILE A 135 -2.28 7.98 -1.05
CA ILE A 135 -2.06 6.58 -1.43
C ILE A 135 -3.39 5.85 -1.66
N PHE A 136 -3.53 5.22 -2.82
CA PHE A 136 -4.56 4.22 -3.08
C PHE A 136 -3.96 2.83 -2.98
N PHE A 137 -4.59 1.94 -2.22
CA PHE A 137 -4.20 0.54 -2.20
C PHE A 137 -5.19 -0.28 -3.02
N VAL A 138 -4.71 -0.92 -4.08
CA VAL A 138 -5.51 -1.78 -4.94
C VAL A 138 -5.29 -3.22 -4.54
N ARG A 139 -6.36 -3.86 -4.11
CA ARG A 139 -6.34 -5.24 -3.64
C ARG A 139 -7.10 -6.10 -4.63
N GLN A 140 -6.54 -7.27 -4.94
CA GLN A 140 -7.36 -8.35 -5.45
C GLN A 140 -7.73 -9.23 -4.26
N PRO A 141 -9.00 -9.62 -4.16
CA PRO A 141 -9.39 -10.65 -3.22
C PRO A 141 -8.69 -11.97 -3.58
N GLU A 142 -8.09 -12.62 -2.59
CA GLU A 142 -7.58 -13.98 -2.77
C GLU A 142 -8.75 -14.96 -2.78
N LEU A 143 -8.78 -15.84 -3.78
CA LEU A 143 -9.94 -16.67 -4.11
C LEU A 143 -9.75 -18.13 -3.68
N ASP A 144 -8.53 -18.54 -3.30
CA ASP A 144 -8.24 -19.90 -2.85
C ASP A 144 -8.36 -20.06 -1.33
N PHE A 145 -9.60 -20.12 -0.83
CA PHE A 145 -9.91 -20.26 0.60
C PHE A 145 -9.43 -21.55 1.24
N LYS A 146 -9.03 -22.56 0.44
CA LYS A 146 -8.71 -23.89 0.97
C LYS A 146 -7.49 -23.87 1.91
N TRP A 147 -6.63 -22.87 1.76
CA TRP A 147 -5.38 -22.77 2.49
C TRP A 147 -5.42 -21.74 3.61
N PHE A 148 -6.49 -20.94 3.69
CA PHE A 148 -6.58 -19.88 4.68
C PHE A 148 -6.71 -20.44 6.09
N LYS A 149 -5.93 -19.85 6.99
CA LYS A 149 -5.90 -20.20 8.41
C LYS A 149 -5.97 -18.94 9.26
N ASN A 150 -6.43 -19.10 10.50
CA ASN A 150 -6.38 -18.09 11.55
C ASN A 150 -6.96 -16.74 11.07
N GLU A 151 -6.17 -15.67 11.15
CA GLU A 151 -6.59 -14.32 10.76
C GLU A 151 -7.03 -14.25 9.30
N GLU A 152 -6.30 -14.88 8.38
CA GLU A 152 -6.60 -14.82 6.95
C GLU A 152 -8.00 -15.38 6.65
N LYS A 153 -8.38 -16.45 7.33
CA LYS A 153 -9.73 -17.03 7.23
C LYS A 153 -10.81 -16.09 7.80
N ARG A 154 -10.52 -15.35 8.87
CA ARG A 154 -11.49 -14.36 9.39
C ARG A 154 -11.61 -13.17 8.46
N ARG A 155 -10.48 -12.65 7.96
CA ARG A 155 -10.44 -11.55 6.99
C ARG A 155 -11.16 -11.93 5.69
N SER A 156 -11.06 -13.19 5.25
CA SER A 156 -11.76 -13.64 4.06
C SER A 156 -13.28 -13.59 4.20
N GLU A 157 -13.83 -13.94 5.36
CA GLU A 157 -15.29 -13.83 5.57
C GLU A 157 -15.76 -12.37 5.54
N ILE A 158 -14.94 -11.44 6.05
CA ILE A 158 -15.21 -9.99 5.96
C ILE A 158 -15.15 -9.53 4.49
N GLU A 159 -14.22 -10.07 3.71
CA GLU A 159 -13.98 -9.67 2.32
C GLU A 159 -14.86 -10.40 1.29
N LYS A 160 -15.74 -11.29 1.74
CA LYS A 160 -16.52 -12.18 0.88
C LYS A 160 -17.39 -11.45 -0.13
N GLU A 161 -17.94 -10.30 0.25
CA GLU A 161 -18.74 -9.45 -0.65
C GLU A 161 -17.93 -8.87 -1.82
N TYR A 162 -16.59 -8.84 -1.72
CA TYR A 162 -15.73 -8.29 -2.78
C TYR A 162 -15.28 -9.33 -3.80
N TYR A 163 -15.58 -10.62 -3.59
CA TYR A 163 -15.11 -11.71 -4.47
C TYR A 163 -15.73 -11.69 -5.86
N GLN A 164 -16.81 -10.93 -6.02
CA GLN A 164 -17.41 -10.63 -7.33
C GLN A 164 -16.59 -9.65 -8.16
N PHE A 165 -15.62 -8.94 -7.56
CA PHE A 165 -14.78 -7.96 -8.26
C PHE A 165 -13.37 -8.52 -8.54
N PRO A 166 -12.81 -8.25 -9.73
CA PRO A 166 -11.43 -8.63 -10.04
C PRO A 166 -10.39 -7.87 -9.21
N PHE A 167 -10.75 -6.70 -8.67
CA PHE A 167 -9.98 -5.90 -7.73
C PHE A 167 -10.91 -4.88 -7.08
N TYR A 168 -10.52 -4.35 -5.92
CA TYR A 168 -11.19 -3.24 -5.26
C TYR A 168 -10.17 -2.20 -4.76
N PHE A 169 -10.62 -0.95 -4.67
CA PHE A 169 -9.82 0.14 -4.14
C PHE A 169 -10.11 0.33 -2.67
N GLU A 170 -9.07 0.23 -1.88
CA GLU A 170 -9.07 0.66 -0.49
C GLU A 170 -8.59 2.11 -0.45
N LYS A 171 -9.55 3.02 -0.32
CA LYS A 171 -9.28 4.46 -0.19
C LYS A 171 -9.13 4.80 1.28
N LEU A 172 -7.99 5.39 1.62
CA LEU A 172 -7.76 5.95 2.95
C LEU A 172 -8.82 7.02 3.23
N PRO A 173 -9.60 6.90 4.32
CA PRO A 173 -10.52 7.96 4.70
C PRO A 173 -9.70 9.25 4.87
N ARG A 174 -10.15 10.36 4.27
CA ARG A 174 -9.57 11.66 4.57
C ARG A 174 -9.87 11.93 6.03
N SER A 175 -8.89 11.70 6.89
CA SER A 175 -9.07 11.88 8.32
C SER A 175 -9.38 13.35 8.60
N ASN A 176 -10.59 13.64 9.09
CA ASN A 176 -10.79 14.73 10.05
C ASN A 176 -10.25 14.33 11.45
N TYR A 177 -9.65 13.14 11.58
CA TYR A 177 -9.12 12.60 12.82
C TYR A 177 -7.75 13.19 13.15
N ASN A 178 -7.76 14.21 13.99
CA ASN A 178 -6.63 14.57 14.84
C ASN A 178 -6.44 13.49 15.91
N ILE A 179 -5.96 12.29 15.54
CA ILE A 179 -5.21 11.48 16.51
C ILE A 179 -3.99 12.33 16.83
N SER A 180 -3.93 12.87 18.05
CA SER A 180 -2.85 13.74 18.49
C SER A 180 -1.56 12.94 18.53
N ASP A 181 -0.48 13.50 17.97
CA ASP A 181 0.85 12.88 17.93
C ASP A 181 1.35 12.45 19.34
N SER A 182 0.75 13.00 20.40
CA SER A 182 0.97 12.62 21.80
C SER A 182 0.64 11.18 22.18
N VAL A 183 -0.10 10.42 21.35
CA VAL A 183 -0.41 9.00 21.64
C VAL A 183 0.70 8.07 21.12
N ILE A 184 1.43 8.48 20.08
CA ILE A 184 2.46 7.64 19.44
C ILE A 184 3.82 7.83 20.14
N ASP A 185 4.12 9.03 20.64
CA ASP A 185 5.44 9.34 21.23
C ASP A 185 5.63 8.93 22.71
N ASN A 186 4.60 8.40 23.41
CA ASN A 186 4.65 8.20 24.87
C ASN A 186 4.96 6.76 25.36
N ASN A 187 5.52 5.89 24.53
CA ASN A 187 5.83 4.50 24.91
C ASN A 187 7.16 4.31 25.70
N MET A 188 7.36 5.08 26.78
CA MET A 188 8.39 4.80 27.81
C MET A 188 7.87 4.89 29.26
N GLY A 189 6.56 4.84 29.47
CA GLY A 189 5.94 4.83 30.81
C GLY A 189 5.83 3.43 31.45
N SER A 190 5.56 3.41 32.77
CA SER A 190 5.51 2.20 33.61
C SER A 190 4.51 1.13 33.12
N ARG A 191 4.74 -0.15 33.45
CA ARG A 191 3.93 -1.30 33.01
C ARG A 191 2.42 -1.18 33.29
N ASN A 192 2.02 -0.44 34.32
CA ASN A 192 0.59 -0.24 34.66
C ASN A 192 -0.06 0.86 33.80
N ASP A 193 0.70 1.87 33.37
CA ASP A 193 0.23 2.90 32.45
C ASP A 193 0.06 2.35 31.03
N GLN A 194 0.88 1.36 30.67
CA GLN A 194 0.80 0.67 29.37
C GLN A 194 -0.52 -0.10 29.21
N GLN A 195 -1.05 -0.75 30.26
CA GLN A 195 -2.30 -1.51 30.17
C GLN A 195 -3.53 -0.60 29.97
N THR A 196 -3.58 0.53 30.68
CA THR A 196 -4.71 1.46 30.59
C THR A 196 -4.71 2.22 29.26
N THR A 197 -3.51 2.58 28.78
CA THR A 197 -3.31 3.23 27.48
C THR A 197 -3.60 2.26 26.34
N LYS A 198 -3.14 1.00 26.43
CA LYS A 198 -3.47 -0.07 25.46
C LYS A 198 -4.96 -0.29 25.35
N LYS A 199 -5.70 -0.36 26.48
CA LYS A 199 -7.16 -0.57 26.44
C LYS A 199 -7.92 0.58 25.78
N LYS A 200 -7.47 1.82 25.99
CA LYS A 200 -8.03 3.00 25.30
C LYS A 200 -7.70 2.99 23.81
N ILE A 201 -6.46 2.67 23.45
CA ILE A 201 -6.01 2.52 22.05
C ILE A 201 -6.81 1.41 21.37
N ASP A 202 -6.93 0.23 21.98
CA ASP A 202 -7.68 -0.91 21.43
C ASP A 202 -9.17 -0.57 21.21
N GLN A 203 -9.78 0.17 22.14
CA GLN A 203 -11.18 0.59 22.02
C GLN A 203 -11.37 1.72 21.01
N GLU A 204 -10.41 2.64 20.90
CA GLU A 204 -10.38 3.66 19.85
C GLU A 204 -10.13 3.03 18.47
N ILE A 205 -9.26 2.01 18.38
CA ILE A 205 -9.05 1.19 17.19
C ILE A 205 -10.32 0.44 16.83
N GLU A 206 -11.01 -0.21 17.77
CA GLU A 206 -12.23 -0.97 17.50
C GLU A 206 -13.38 -0.04 17.06
N ASN A 207 -13.50 1.13 17.67
CA ASN A 207 -14.42 2.18 17.22
C ASN A 207 -14.02 2.69 15.83
N ASN A 208 -12.74 3.00 15.61
CA ASN A 208 -12.23 3.42 14.32
C ASN A 208 -12.37 2.34 13.26
N LEU A 209 -12.28 1.04 13.58
CA LEU A 209 -12.53 -0.06 12.65
C LEU A 209 -14.00 -0.08 12.24
N LYS A 210 -14.93 0.14 13.19
CA LYS A 210 -16.35 0.32 12.90
C LYS A 210 -16.63 1.55 12.03
N THR A 211 -15.90 2.65 12.18
CA THR A 211 -16.01 3.83 11.30
C THR A 211 -15.24 3.69 9.98
N ILE A 212 -14.11 2.99 9.97
CA ILE A 212 -13.33 2.63 8.78
C ILE A 212 -14.19 1.76 7.88
N HIS A 213 -15.14 0.98 8.41
CA HIS A 213 -16.14 0.27 7.60
C HIS A 213 -17.06 1.19 6.76
N GLU A 214 -17.02 2.53 6.90
CA GLU A 214 -17.34 3.45 5.79
C GLU A 214 -16.19 3.49 4.77
N LYS A 215 -15.67 2.32 4.38
CA LYS A 215 -14.74 2.21 3.28
C LYS A 215 -15.51 2.66 2.04
N GLN A 216 -15.16 3.82 1.48
CA GLN A 216 -15.64 4.20 0.15
C GLN A 216 -14.95 3.29 -0.86
N PHE A 217 -15.55 2.14 -1.08
CA PHE A 217 -15.19 1.25 -2.17
C PHE A 217 -15.79 1.78 -3.45
N ILE A 218 -15.01 1.67 -4.51
CA ILE A 218 -15.46 2.00 -5.84
C ILE A 218 -15.28 0.73 -6.64
N THR A 219 -16.37 0.16 -7.14
CA THR A 219 -16.31 -1.01 -8.04
C THR A 219 -15.63 -0.64 -9.35
N GLU A 220 -15.19 -1.61 -10.17
CA GLU A 220 -14.68 -1.32 -11.52
C GLU A 220 -15.72 -0.51 -12.31
N GLU A 221 -17.01 -0.83 -12.18
CA GLU A 221 -18.13 -0.19 -12.87
C GLU A 221 -18.47 1.19 -12.32
N GLU A 222 -18.50 1.39 -10.99
CA GLU A 222 -18.66 2.70 -10.37
C GLU A 222 -17.46 3.60 -10.66
N TRP A 223 -16.26 3.02 -10.73
CA TRP A 223 -15.07 3.76 -11.10
C TRP A 223 -15.17 4.14 -12.57
N ILE A 224 -15.49 3.20 -13.47
CA ILE A 224 -15.78 3.46 -14.89
C ILE A 224 -16.91 4.49 -15.03
N TYR A 225 -17.94 4.47 -14.20
CA TYR A 225 -19.04 5.43 -14.21
C TYR A 225 -18.58 6.83 -13.77
N LEU A 226 -17.76 6.92 -12.71
CA LEU A 226 -17.03 8.14 -12.33
C LEU A 226 -16.02 8.58 -13.42
N GLN A 227 -15.50 7.64 -14.23
CA GLN A 227 -14.59 7.89 -15.37
C GLN A 227 -15.31 8.37 -16.64
N LEU A 228 -16.57 7.98 -16.88
CA LEU A 228 -17.28 8.26 -18.13
C LEU A 228 -17.76 9.72 -18.24
N TYR A 229 -17.69 10.49 -17.15
CA TYR A 229 -18.13 11.89 -17.11
C TYR A 229 -17.02 12.96 -17.00
N GLY A 230 -15.75 12.62 -17.23
CA GLY A 230 -14.66 13.58 -17.17
C GLY A 230 -13.63 13.51 -18.31
N ARG A 231 -13.75 14.46 -19.23
CA ARG A 231 -12.69 15.12 -20.04
C ARG A 231 -11.46 14.31 -20.51
N GLU A 232 -11.36 14.20 -21.84
CA GLU A 232 -10.16 13.87 -22.59
C GLU A 232 -8.95 14.81 -22.31
N ASN A 233 -7.75 14.21 -22.36
CA ASN A 233 -6.41 14.81 -22.43
C ASN A 233 -5.55 14.80 -21.15
N LEU A 234 -5.03 13.64 -20.74
CA LEU A 234 -3.98 13.57 -19.72
C LEU A 234 -2.96 12.45 -20.04
N LEU A 235 -1.66 12.81 -19.92
CA LEU A 235 -0.43 11.99 -19.83
C LEU A 235 0.45 11.82 -21.08
N ASP A 236 1.72 12.24 -20.93
CA ASP A 236 2.82 11.98 -21.87
C ASP A 236 3.70 10.77 -21.42
N LYS A 237 3.77 10.44 -20.12
CA LYS A 237 4.52 9.29 -19.56
C LYS A 237 3.92 8.80 -18.23
N THR A 238 3.96 7.50 -17.95
CA THR A 238 3.60 6.87 -16.65
C THR A 238 4.78 6.07 -16.11
N TYR A 239 5.07 6.18 -14.81
CA TYR A 239 6.19 5.49 -14.18
C TYR A 239 5.70 4.40 -13.21
N ILE A 240 6.41 3.28 -13.23
CA ILE A 240 6.13 2.11 -12.40
C ILE A 240 7.42 1.77 -11.67
N LEU A 241 7.35 1.75 -10.34
CA LEU A 241 8.49 1.41 -9.49
C LEU A 241 8.33 -0.03 -9.03
N ASP A 242 9.25 -0.87 -9.51
CA ASP A 242 9.28 -2.29 -9.25
C ASP A 242 10.27 -2.57 -8.13
N LEU A 243 9.74 -3.08 -7.02
CA LEU A 243 10.53 -3.88 -6.09
C LEU A 243 10.72 -5.21 -6.81
N GLN A 244 11.94 -5.76 -6.87
CA GLN A 244 12.17 -7.03 -7.56
C GLN A 244 11.44 -8.19 -6.84
N GLY A 245 10.11 -8.31 -7.00
CA GLY A 245 9.22 -9.09 -6.15
C GLY A 245 7.75 -9.02 -6.56
N HIS A 246 6.86 -9.41 -5.63
CA HIS A 246 5.43 -9.56 -5.88
C HIS A 246 4.67 -8.24 -5.87
N PHE A 247 5.08 -7.25 -5.07
CA PHE A 247 4.36 -5.98 -4.98
C PHE A 247 4.92 -4.94 -5.94
N VAL A 248 4.03 -4.23 -6.64
CA VAL A 248 4.40 -3.16 -7.57
C VAL A 248 3.81 -1.85 -7.08
N VAL A 249 4.64 -0.82 -6.94
CA VAL A 249 4.18 0.52 -6.58
C VAL A 249 4.07 1.36 -7.86
N PHE A 250 2.86 1.83 -8.11
CA PHE A 250 2.53 2.70 -9.22
C PHE A 250 2.53 4.15 -8.75
N ARG A 251 3.11 5.03 -9.57
CA ARG A 251 2.81 6.45 -9.46
C ARG A 251 2.57 7.04 -10.82
N PHE A 252 1.36 7.58 -10.97
CA PHE A 252 1.02 8.34 -12.16
C PHE A 252 1.62 9.72 -12.02
N LEU A 253 2.71 9.95 -12.75
CA LEU A 253 3.41 11.23 -12.79
C LEU A 253 3.17 11.88 -14.13
N LYS A 254 2.71 13.13 -14.13
CA LYS A 254 2.91 13.99 -15.29
C LYS A 254 4.30 14.60 -15.18
N VAL A 255 5.19 14.25 -16.09
CA VAL A 255 6.55 14.84 -16.16
C VAL A 255 6.55 15.90 -17.24
N GLN A 256 7.05 17.09 -16.91
CA GLN A 256 7.01 18.23 -17.83
C GLN A 256 7.72 17.90 -19.16
N SER A 257 6.93 17.88 -20.23
CA SER A 257 7.39 17.74 -21.61
C SER A 257 7.13 19.06 -22.34
N SER A 258 7.98 20.06 -22.10
CA SER A 258 7.97 21.38 -22.75
C SER A 258 6.74 22.29 -22.47
N LYS A 259 6.87 23.58 -22.82
CA LYS A 259 6.15 24.78 -22.34
C LYS A 259 4.65 24.91 -22.69
N LYS A 260 3.80 23.87 -22.60
CA LYS A 260 2.34 24.02 -22.85
C LYS A 260 1.48 23.96 -21.58
N LYS A 261 0.53 24.91 -21.52
CA LYS A 261 -0.29 25.30 -20.35
C LYS A 261 -1.33 24.25 -19.91
N LYS A 262 -1.44 24.16 -18.57
CA LYS A 262 -2.63 24.15 -17.67
C LYS A 262 -3.68 23.04 -17.79
N LYS A 263 -3.56 22.04 -16.90
CA LYS A 263 -4.66 21.46 -16.07
C LYS A 263 -4.04 20.88 -14.79
N LYS A 264 -4.71 21.05 -13.64
CA LYS A 264 -4.31 20.51 -12.32
C LYS A 264 -4.56 18.99 -12.27
N LEU A 265 -3.55 18.20 -11.93
CA LEU A 265 -3.66 16.78 -11.57
C LEU A 265 -3.59 16.63 -10.04
N ARG A 266 -4.35 15.67 -9.49
CA ARG A 266 -4.32 15.35 -8.06
C ARG A 266 -3.15 14.42 -7.71
N ARG A 267 -2.72 14.47 -6.44
CA ARG A 267 -1.54 13.83 -5.87
C ARG A 267 -1.85 12.38 -5.50
N HIS A 268 -1.61 11.43 -6.40
CA HIS A 268 -1.97 10.03 -6.13
C HIS A 268 -0.83 9.07 -6.47
N ALA A 269 -0.34 8.37 -5.44
CA ALA A 269 0.42 7.14 -5.54
C ALA A 269 -0.54 5.95 -5.38
N MET A 270 -0.25 4.85 -6.05
CA MET A 270 -1.10 3.66 -6.02
C MET A 270 -0.23 2.43 -5.78
N ILE A 271 -0.54 1.63 -4.79
CA ILE A 271 0.12 0.35 -4.58
C ILE A 271 -0.76 -0.72 -5.19
N PHE A 272 -0.17 -1.62 -5.97
CA PHE A 272 -0.87 -2.74 -6.57
C PHE A 272 -0.05 -4.01 -6.34
N ASN A 273 -0.65 -5.00 -5.70
CA ASN A 273 0.01 -6.29 -5.56
C ASN A 273 -0.02 -7.06 -6.90
N SER A 274 1.10 -7.62 -7.35
CA SER A 274 1.21 -8.50 -8.51
C SER A 274 1.41 -9.95 -8.05
N PHE A 275 0.48 -10.80 -8.47
CA PHE A 275 0.21 -12.09 -7.88
C PHE A 275 1.07 -13.24 -8.40
N HIS A 276 1.26 -14.24 -7.54
CA HIS A 276 1.52 -15.61 -7.96
C HIS A 276 0.24 -16.34 -8.46
N ASN A 277 -0.97 -15.86 -8.10
CA ASN A 277 -2.26 -16.52 -8.40
C ASN A 277 -3.29 -15.68 -9.19
N CYS A 278 -2.90 -14.54 -9.78
CA CYS A 278 -3.85 -13.73 -10.54
C CYS A 278 -4.07 -14.25 -11.95
N LYS A 279 -5.33 -14.31 -12.35
CA LYS A 279 -5.76 -14.58 -13.73
C LYS A 279 -5.23 -13.53 -14.72
N TYR A 280 -4.88 -12.34 -14.25
CA TYR A 280 -4.31 -11.27 -15.04
C TYR A 280 -2.79 -11.31 -14.96
N THR A 281 -2.14 -11.42 -16.12
CA THR A 281 -0.70 -11.26 -16.21
C THR A 281 -0.31 -9.83 -15.81
N ARG A 282 0.91 -9.65 -15.31
CA ARG A 282 1.50 -8.34 -15.02
C ARG A 282 1.27 -7.33 -16.17
N ARG A 283 1.38 -7.80 -17.43
CA ARG A 283 1.08 -7.03 -18.65
C ARG A 283 -0.39 -6.60 -18.77
N LYS A 284 -1.35 -7.46 -18.42
CA LYS A 284 -2.80 -7.12 -18.45
C LYS A 284 -3.13 -6.09 -17.39
N VAL A 285 -2.62 -6.25 -16.18
CA VAL A 285 -2.72 -5.26 -15.10
C VAL A 285 -2.15 -3.92 -15.56
N PHE A 286 -0.93 -3.92 -16.12
CA PHE A 286 -0.33 -2.70 -16.65
C PHE A 286 -1.16 -2.04 -17.74
N LYS A 287 -1.74 -2.82 -18.65
CA LYS A 287 -2.63 -2.31 -19.69
C LYS A 287 -3.87 -1.67 -19.08
N LEU A 288 -4.50 -2.33 -18.12
CA LEU A 288 -5.67 -1.82 -17.40
C LEU A 288 -5.34 -0.50 -16.70
N LEU A 289 -4.29 -0.48 -15.88
CA LEU A 289 -3.86 0.72 -15.14
C LEU A 289 -3.44 1.87 -16.07
N SER A 290 -2.91 1.56 -17.25
CA SER A 290 -2.58 2.59 -18.24
C SER A 290 -3.81 3.15 -18.94
N LEU A 291 -4.82 2.31 -19.21
CA LEU A 291 -6.12 2.76 -19.70
C LEU A 291 -6.82 3.64 -18.66
N MET A 292 -6.72 3.29 -17.38
CA MET A 292 -7.16 4.12 -16.27
C MET A 292 -6.47 5.49 -16.27
N ALA A 293 -5.14 5.50 -16.46
CA ALA A 293 -4.35 6.73 -16.49
C ALA A 293 -4.70 7.68 -17.65
N ILE A 294 -4.87 7.12 -18.85
CA ILE A 294 -5.17 7.86 -20.10
C ILE A 294 -6.50 8.62 -20.02
N LYS A 295 -7.51 8.02 -19.37
CA LYS A 295 -8.85 8.58 -19.32
C LYS A 295 -8.98 9.77 -18.35
N GLY A 296 -7.96 10.05 -17.55
CA GLY A 296 -7.74 11.38 -16.96
C GLY A 296 -8.65 11.78 -15.80
N ASN A 297 -9.42 10.87 -15.19
CA ASN A 297 -10.20 11.17 -13.99
C ASN A 297 -9.61 10.50 -12.75
N TRP A 298 -8.63 11.17 -12.13
CA TRP A 298 -8.11 10.83 -10.81
C TRP A 298 -8.59 11.88 -9.79
#